data_AF-A0A932Y9D5-F1
#
_entry.id   AF-A0A932Y9D5-F1
#
_cell.length_a   1.000
_cell.length_b   1.000
_cell.length_c   1.000
_cell.angle_alpha   90.00
_cell.angle_beta   90.00
_cell.angle_gamma   90.00
#
_symmetry.space_group_name_H-M   'P 1'
#
loop_
_entity.id
_entity.type
_entity.pdbx_description
1 polymer ?
#
loop_
_entity_poly.entity_id
_entity_poly.type
_entity_poly.pdbx_seq_one_letter_code
_entity_poly.pdbx_strand_id
1 'polypeptide(L)'
;MKRRNSLKRVVKLTTLILISCSVSRAQTANPSSPDLESQVQSIYQIGTQLQDPSVSAKTQRNLVPPLIKALSDPNPAIKHAAAWSLRYAPFGDSGVSRVVQKAVLKILSPKATPDPGTRRYLVSDIGYLTAATEFLVNGTQPSSKSLISYRRLIEQSRQALTRVLEKDPSSCVAEGAVWCLGPVARAGDSQAIQAITKHIDDSRPQVRFAARMVSRIKDPFSDATPNPYKPTVATGSPEKLFAQADSNFFKQLSAAQDTAVNLAQNIARRGYPQIATDAESWGFAPDPQEMVNGMGTGKYYTPQSPDNWQHGFAFPGGPKGWGGMAGGWHAITVRFDSAKLVSTMKIVPHGKINTPAEFRVLAFFRGQWTEVFKTDNNQQCRQQNDKDGCIVTISFRTVRAEQIRFEFNDLSTLVPWQDPQKQDAHGWFDKIELLYNKSGSPGS
;
A
#
# COMPACT_ATOMS: atom_id res chain seq x y z
N MET A 1 -2.42 -24.85 12.44
CA MET A 1 -1.73 -23.53 12.51
C MET A 1 -1.66 -22.75 11.20
N LYS A 2 -1.51 -23.37 10.01
CA LYS A 2 -1.43 -22.64 8.70
C LYS A 2 -2.63 -21.75 8.34
N ARG A 3 -3.85 -22.03 8.84
CA ARG A 3 -5.11 -21.34 8.48
C ARG A 3 -5.37 -20.00 9.20
N ARG A 4 -4.73 -19.72 10.35
CA ARG A 4 -4.86 -18.41 11.05
C ARG A 4 -4.08 -17.29 10.34
N ASN A 5 -3.04 -17.64 9.57
CA ASN A 5 -2.20 -16.68 8.87
C ASN A 5 -2.82 -16.17 7.56
N SER A 6 -3.76 -16.90 6.94
CA SER A 6 -4.46 -16.46 5.73
C SER A 6 -5.56 -15.43 6.02
N LEU A 7 -6.29 -15.53 7.14
CA LEU A 7 -7.27 -14.51 7.55
C LEU A 7 -6.60 -13.14 7.82
N LYS A 8 -5.44 -13.14 8.51
CA LYS A 8 -4.62 -11.92 8.70
C LYS A 8 -4.09 -11.35 7.38
N ARG A 9 -3.89 -12.19 6.35
CA ARG A 9 -3.39 -11.78 5.02
C ARG A 9 -4.51 -11.23 4.12
N VAL A 10 -5.72 -11.80 4.18
CA VAL A 10 -6.90 -11.31 3.45
C VAL A 10 -7.42 -9.99 4.05
N VAL A 11 -7.42 -9.86 5.37
CA VAL A 11 -7.74 -8.59 6.07
C VAL A 11 -6.65 -7.52 5.86
N LYS A 12 -5.37 -7.89 5.68
CA LYS A 12 -4.31 -6.94 5.25
C LYS A 12 -4.36 -6.55 3.77
N LEU A 13 -5.06 -7.33 2.93
CA LEU A 13 -5.03 -7.18 1.46
C LEU A 13 -5.89 -6.03 0.92
N THR A 14 -6.74 -5.43 1.75
CA THR A 14 -7.75 -4.45 1.31
C THR A 14 -7.62 -3.10 2.06
N THR A 15 -6.71 -2.99 3.05
CA THR A 15 -6.50 -1.76 3.87
C THR A 15 -5.80 -0.63 3.14
N LEU A 16 -5.36 -0.92 1.92
CA LEU A 16 -4.49 -0.07 1.11
C LEU A 16 -5.23 0.66 -0.05
N ILE A 17 -6.55 0.59 -0.16
CA ILE A 17 -7.29 1.04 -1.37
C ILE A 17 -7.71 2.53 -1.34
N LEU A 18 -7.20 3.37 -0.43
CA LEU A 18 -7.83 4.67 -0.13
C LEU A 18 -7.06 5.96 -0.45
N ILE A 19 -5.93 5.95 -1.17
CA ILE A 19 -5.12 7.18 -1.35
C ILE A 19 -4.93 7.54 -2.84
N SER A 20 -6.03 7.75 -3.58
CA SER A 20 -5.98 8.17 -5.00
C SER A 20 -7.02 9.23 -5.41
N CYS A 21 -7.88 9.68 -4.50
CA CYS A 21 -8.68 10.87 -4.74
C CYS A 21 -8.57 11.78 -3.54
N SER A 22 -8.45 13.07 -3.82
CA SER A 22 -8.87 14.12 -2.91
C SER A 22 -10.27 13.74 -2.44
N VAL A 23 -10.35 13.14 -1.26
CA VAL A 23 -11.54 13.26 -0.45
C VAL A 23 -11.52 14.76 -0.19
N SER A 24 -12.25 15.53 -1.01
CA SER A 24 -12.90 16.68 -0.43
C SER A 24 -13.53 16.07 0.81
N ARG A 25 -12.98 16.40 1.99
CA ARG A 25 -13.78 16.50 3.21
C ARG A 25 -15.08 17.00 2.63
N ALA A 26 -16.15 16.21 2.71
CA ALA A 26 -17.42 16.69 2.24
C ALA A 26 -17.45 18.14 2.73
N GLN A 27 -17.79 19.09 1.86
CA GLN A 27 -18.29 20.35 2.37
C GLN A 27 -19.52 19.92 3.17
N THR A 28 -19.27 19.35 4.34
CA THR A 28 -20.19 18.93 5.35
C THR A 28 -20.74 20.28 5.66
N ALA A 29 -21.99 20.47 5.24
CA ALA A 29 -22.82 21.55 5.69
C ALA A 29 -22.30 21.94 7.07
N ASN A 30 -21.72 23.15 7.12
CA ASN A 30 -21.18 23.74 8.33
C ASN A 30 -22.08 23.26 9.48
N PRO A 31 -21.59 22.47 10.45
CA PRO A 31 -22.47 21.85 11.43
C PRO A 31 -23.07 22.99 12.24
N SER A 32 -24.22 23.48 11.79
CA SER A 32 -24.86 24.67 12.31
C SER A 32 -25.52 24.41 13.67
N SER A 33 -25.33 23.20 14.21
CA SER A 33 -25.73 22.80 15.55
C SER A 33 -24.60 22.00 16.23
N PRO A 34 -24.15 22.42 17.43
CA PRO A 34 -23.21 21.68 18.28
C PRO A 34 -23.62 20.23 18.55
N ASP A 35 -24.93 19.93 18.52
CA ASP A 35 -25.45 18.58 18.75
C ASP A 35 -25.08 17.61 17.62
N LEU A 36 -25.01 18.08 16.38
CA LEU A 36 -24.63 17.26 15.23
C LEU A 36 -23.13 16.91 15.26
N GLU A 37 -22.29 17.89 15.60
CA GLU A 37 -20.85 17.68 15.72
C GLU A 37 -20.53 16.67 16.82
N SER A 38 -21.18 16.81 17.98
CA SER A 38 -21.08 15.85 19.08
C SER A 38 -21.51 14.43 18.67
N GLN A 39 -22.62 14.31 17.94
CA GLN A 39 -23.09 13.02 17.42
C GLN A 39 -22.08 12.40 16.44
N VAL A 40 -21.58 13.16 15.48
CA VAL A 40 -20.56 12.70 14.52
C VAL A 40 -19.29 12.25 15.25
N GLN A 41 -18.83 13.03 16.22
CA GLN A 41 -17.64 12.71 17.00
C GLN A 41 -17.84 11.43 17.84
N SER A 42 -19.03 11.24 18.43
CA SER A 42 -19.35 10.02 19.17
C SER A 42 -19.28 8.77 18.29
N ILE A 43 -19.66 8.87 17.01
CA ILE A 43 -19.59 7.76 16.04
C ILE A 43 -18.15 7.47 15.64
N TYR A 44 -17.31 8.49 15.48
CA TYR A 44 -15.89 8.31 15.24
C TYR A 44 -15.18 7.65 16.44
N GLN A 45 -15.55 8.02 17.66
CA GLN A 45 -15.05 7.38 18.88
C GLN A 45 -15.39 5.89 18.96
N ILE A 46 -16.56 5.47 18.46
CA ILE A 46 -16.86 4.04 18.32
C ILE A 46 -15.86 3.38 17.36
N GLY A 47 -15.53 4.03 16.25
CA GLY A 47 -14.53 3.54 15.29
C GLY A 47 -13.12 3.42 15.88
N THR A 48 -12.69 4.38 16.71
CA THR A 48 -11.38 4.31 17.39
C THR A 48 -11.35 3.20 18.43
N GLN A 49 -12.43 3.00 19.19
CA GLN A 49 -12.55 1.85 20.10
C GLN A 49 -12.50 0.50 19.37
N LEU A 50 -13.06 0.42 18.17
CA LEU A 50 -12.96 -0.79 17.34
C LEU A 50 -11.53 -1.09 16.85
N GLN A 51 -10.67 -0.06 16.75
CA GLN A 51 -9.26 -0.22 16.38
C GLN A 51 -8.38 -0.69 17.55
N ASP A 52 -8.80 -0.39 18.78
CA ASP A 52 -8.02 -0.69 19.97
C ASP A 52 -7.95 -2.22 20.21
N PRO A 53 -6.75 -2.83 20.14
CA PRO A 53 -6.59 -4.27 20.33
C PRO A 53 -6.87 -4.74 21.76
N SER A 54 -6.96 -3.84 22.74
CA SER A 54 -7.30 -4.14 24.13
C SER A 54 -8.81 -4.36 24.34
N VAL A 55 -9.65 -3.88 23.41
CA VAL A 55 -11.10 -3.99 23.53
C VAL A 55 -11.54 -5.43 23.27
N SER A 56 -12.29 -5.99 24.22
CA SER A 56 -12.74 -7.39 24.14
C SER A 56 -13.63 -7.65 22.92
N ALA A 57 -13.59 -8.86 22.37
CA ALA A 57 -14.45 -9.24 21.23
C ALA A 57 -15.95 -9.08 21.54
N LYS A 58 -16.38 -9.25 22.80
CA LYS A 58 -17.76 -9.00 23.23
C LYS A 58 -18.10 -7.51 23.13
N THR A 59 -17.21 -6.65 23.62
CA THR A 59 -17.36 -5.20 23.53
C THR A 59 -17.39 -4.75 22.07
N GLN A 60 -16.47 -5.24 21.23
CA GLN A 60 -16.46 -4.92 19.79
C GLN A 60 -17.79 -5.28 19.11
N ARG A 61 -18.40 -6.43 19.42
CA ARG A 61 -19.73 -6.78 18.88
C ARG A 61 -20.82 -5.81 19.29
N ASN A 62 -20.80 -5.34 20.54
CA ASN A 62 -21.79 -4.40 21.06
C ASN A 62 -21.66 -2.99 20.46
N LEU A 63 -20.50 -2.66 19.90
CA LEU A 63 -20.23 -1.38 19.23
C LEU A 63 -20.75 -1.32 17.79
N VAL A 64 -21.07 -2.46 17.16
CA VAL A 64 -21.52 -2.50 15.74
C VAL A 64 -22.98 -2.05 15.53
N PRO A 65 -23.97 -2.44 16.35
CA PRO A 65 -25.36 -2.04 16.13
C PRO A 65 -25.60 -0.51 16.06
N PRO A 66 -24.98 0.33 16.91
CA PRO A 66 -25.06 1.79 16.76
C PRO A 66 -24.58 2.29 15.40
N LEU A 67 -23.49 1.71 14.86
CA LEU A 67 -22.98 2.08 13.54
C LEU A 67 -23.93 1.69 12.40
N ILE A 68 -24.54 0.50 12.49
CA ILE A 68 -25.56 0.07 11.51
C ILE A 68 -26.77 1.00 11.53
N LYS A 69 -27.19 1.45 12.72
CA LYS A 69 -28.26 2.44 12.85
C LYS A 69 -27.86 3.77 12.19
N ALA A 70 -26.65 4.26 12.46
CA ALA A 70 -26.13 5.50 11.89
C ALA A 70 -25.95 5.46 10.35
N LEU A 71 -25.69 4.30 9.75
CA LEU A 71 -25.70 4.15 8.28
C LEU A 71 -27.05 4.48 7.63
N SER A 72 -28.15 4.37 8.39
CA SER A 72 -29.50 4.69 7.91
C SER A 72 -29.93 6.12 8.23
N ASP A 73 -29.10 6.89 8.92
CA ASP A 73 -29.40 8.28 9.30
C ASP A 73 -29.53 9.17 8.05
N PRO A 74 -30.51 10.08 7.94
CA PRO A 74 -30.62 10.96 6.78
C PRO A 74 -29.43 11.92 6.61
N ASN A 75 -28.71 12.24 7.69
CA ASN A 75 -27.59 13.16 7.68
C ASN A 75 -26.34 12.53 7.03
N PRO A 76 -25.78 13.14 5.96
CA PRO A 76 -24.60 12.63 5.28
C PRO A 76 -23.35 12.51 6.17
N ALA A 77 -23.15 13.42 7.13
CA ALA A 77 -22.01 13.38 8.04
C ALA A 77 -22.08 12.18 9.00
N ILE A 78 -23.28 11.89 9.51
CA ILE A 78 -23.53 10.71 10.36
C ILE A 78 -23.31 9.42 9.57
N LYS A 79 -23.85 9.32 8.35
CA LYS A 79 -23.59 8.16 7.46
C LYS A 79 -22.11 8.00 7.16
N HIS A 80 -21.41 9.10 6.89
CA HIS A 80 -20.00 9.10 6.56
C HIS A 80 -19.16 8.60 7.74
N ALA A 81 -19.40 9.14 8.94
CA ALA A 81 -18.72 8.69 10.16
C ALA A 81 -19.00 7.20 10.42
N ALA A 82 -20.24 6.75 10.23
CA ALA A 82 -20.61 5.36 10.41
C ALA A 82 -19.91 4.42 9.40
N ALA A 83 -19.85 4.81 8.13
CA ALA A 83 -19.15 4.04 7.09
C ALA A 83 -17.64 3.97 7.36
N TRP A 84 -17.03 5.09 7.80
CA TRP A 84 -15.62 5.09 8.20
C TRP A 84 -15.37 4.17 9.41
N SER A 85 -16.22 4.24 10.45
CA SER A 85 -16.06 3.44 11.68
C SER A 85 -16.28 1.95 11.46
N LEU A 86 -17.22 1.56 10.57
CA LEU A 86 -17.53 0.15 10.31
C LEU A 86 -16.37 -0.64 9.72
N ARG A 87 -15.44 0.02 9.02
CA ARG A 87 -14.23 -0.60 8.49
C ARG A 87 -13.40 -1.34 9.56
N TYR A 88 -13.51 -0.92 10.81
CA TYR A 88 -12.78 -1.48 11.95
C TYR A 88 -13.58 -2.56 12.70
N ALA A 89 -14.80 -2.86 12.27
CA ALA A 89 -15.62 -3.88 12.90
C ALA A 89 -14.97 -5.28 12.80
N PRO A 90 -15.23 -6.17 13.78
CA PRO A 90 -14.60 -7.49 13.84
C PRO A 90 -15.22 -8.47 12.83
N PHE A 91 -14.93 -8.31 11.54
CA PHE A 91 -15.43 -9.17 10.45
C PHE A 91 -14.97 -10.64 10.53
N GLY A 92 -14.18 -11.01 11.54
CA GLY A 92 -13.93 -12.41 11.89
C GLY A 92 -15.13 -13.11 12.54
N ASP A 93 -16.13 -12.36 13.03
CA ASP A 93 -17.40 -12.89 13.52
C ASP A 93 -18.41 -12.99 12.36
N SER A 94 -18.86 -14.22 12.10
CA SER A 94 -19.79 -14.52 11.01
C SER A 94 -21.16 -13.83 11.16
N GLY A 95 -21.64 -13.66 12.39
CA GLY A 95 -22.89 -12.98 12.69
C GLY A 95 -22.80 -11.48 12.42
N VAL A 96 -21.73 -10.84 12.88
CA VAL A 96 -21.45 -9.42 12.61
C VAL A 96 -21.30 -9.16 11.12
N SER A 97 -20.48 -9.95 10.44
CA SER A 97 -20.20 -9.79 9.01
C SER A 97 -21.49 -9.85 8.18
N ARG A 98 -22.36 -10.83 8.48
CA ARG A 98 -23.64 -10.98 7.78
C ARG A 98 -24.53 -9.76 7.92
N VAL A 99 -24.64 -9.21 9.13
CA VAL A 99 -25.53 -8.07 9.42
C VAL A 99 -24.98 -6.80 8.78
N VAL A 100 -23.68 -6.52 8.92
CA VAL A 100 -23.06 -5.33 8.31
C VAL A 100 -23.14 -5.41 6.78
N GLN A 101 -22.85 -6.56 6.18
CA GLN A 101 -22.88 -6.71 4.72
C GLN A 101 -24.28 -6.46 4.15
N LYS A 102 -25.34 -6.95 4.81
CA LYS A 102 -26.72 -6.63 4.42
C LYS A 102 -27.04 -5.14 4.55
N ALA A 103 -26.60 -4.51 5.64
CA ALA A 103 -26.83 -3.07 5.86
C ALA A 103 -26.15 -2.23 4.78
N VAL A 104 -24.87 -2.51 4.48
CA VAL A 104 -24.11 -1.79 3.46
C VAL A 104 -24.70 -2.01 2.06
N LEU A 105 -25.08 -3.25 1.70
CA LEU A 105 -25.70 -3.54 0.40
C LEU A 105 -26.99 -2.75 0.15
N LYS A 106 -27.75 -2.44 1.21
CA LYS A 106 -29.00 -1.66 1.11
C LYS A 106 -28.75 -0.20 0.69
N ILE A 107 -27.59 0.36 1.05
CA ILE A 107 -27.29 1.79 0.88
C ILE A 107 -26.19 2.07 -0.16
N LEU A 108 -25.56 1.03 -0.71
CA LEU A 108 -24.52 1.14 -1.74
C LEU A 108 -25.13 1.48 -3.11
N SER A 109 -25.59 2.71 -3.26
CA SER A 109 -26.01 3.27 -4.55
C SER A 109 -25.91 4.81 -4.52
N PRO A 110 -25.73 5.47 -5.68
CA PRO A 110 -25.75 6.93 -5.76
C PRO A 110 -27.04 7.56 -5.24
N LYS A 111 -28.17 6.86 -5.38
CA LYS A 111 -29.48 7.32 -4.88
C LYS A 111 -29.57 7.30 -3.36
N ALA A 112 -29.11 6.23 -2.72
CA ALA A 112 -29.20 6.07 -1.26
C ALA A 112 -28.07 6.82 -0.52
N THR A 113 -26.93 6.97 -1.17
CA THR A 113 -25.73 7.62 -0.62
C THR A 113 -25.13 8.54 -1.69
N PRO A 114 -25.57 9.81 -1.80
CA PRO A 114 -25.10 10.72 -2.84
C PRO A 114 -23.62 11.10 -2.73
N ASP A 115 -23.07 11.12 -1.51
CA ASP A 115 -21.65 11.42 -1.27
C ASP A 115 -20.74 10.30 -1.79
N PRO A 116 -19.84 10.58 -2.77
CA PRO A 116 -18.89 9.59 -3.27
C PRO A 116 -17.88 9.12 -2.20
N GLY A 117 -17.53 9.97 -1.23
CA GLY A 117 -16.62 9.63 -0.14
C GLY A 117 -17.18 8.49 0.72
N THR A 118 -18.41 8.63 1.20
CA THR A 118 -19.15 7.59 1.92
C THR A 118 -19.31 6.34 1.06
N ARG A 119 -19.72 6.46 -0.22
CA ARG A 119 -19.82 5.28 -1.10
C ARG A 119 -18.50 4.53 -1.24
N ARG A 120 -17.36 5.24 -1.32
CA ARG A 120 -16.04 4.60 -1.40
C ARG A 120 -15.73 3.76 -0.16
N TYR A 121 -16.05 4.25 1.04
CA TYR A 121 -15.92 3.44 2.26
C TYR A 121 -16.80 2.19 2.21
N LEU A 122 -18.08 2.35 1.81
CA LEU A 122 -19.02 1.24 1.68
C LEU A 122 -18.56 0.18 0.65
N VAL A 123 -17.96 0.60 -0.47
CA VAL A 123 -17.35 -0.32 -1.45
C VAL A 123 -16.23 -1.14 -0.82
N SER A 124 -15.32 -0.46 -0.11
CA SER A 124 -14.22 -1.10 0.61
C SER A 124 -14.76 -2.11 1.62
N ASP A 125 -15.71 -1.72 2.47
CA ASP A 125 -16.33 -2.57 3.48
C ASP A 125 -16.97 -3.81 2.86
N ILE A 126 -17.70 -3.67 1.75
CA ILE A 126 -18.24 -4.82 1.01
C ILE A 126 -17.13 -5.74 0.51
N GLY A 127 -16.04 -5.20 -0.04
CA GLY A 127 -14.89 -6.00 -0.47
C GLY A 127 -14.31 -6.85 0.68
N TYR A 128 -14.12 -6.24 1.85
CA TYR A 128 -13.65 -6.94 3.05
C TYR A 128 -14.62 -8.00 3.53
N LEU A 129 -15.90 -7.64 3.67
CA LEU A 129 -16.94 -8.51 4.17
C LEU A 129 -17.13 -9.73 3.25
N THR A 130 -17.02 -9.53 1.94
CA THR A 130 -17.07 -10.60 0.95
C THR A 130 -15.91 -11.57 1.16
N ALA A 131 -14.68 -11.05 1.25
CA ALA A 131 -13.50 -11.88 1.43
C ALA A 131 -13.47 -12.62 2.78
N ALA A 132 -13.91 -11.96 3.85
CA ALA A 132 -14.05 -12.56 5.17
C ALA A 132 -15.12 -13.68 5.17
N THR A 133 -16.25 -13.44 4.51
CA THR A 133 -17.33 -14.42 4.39
C THR A 133 -16.92 -15.63 3.54
N GLU A 134 -16.22 -15.42 2.43
CA GLU A 134 -15.65 -16.50 1.61
C GLU A 134 -14.68 -17.36 2.41
N PHE A 135 -13.81 -16.75 3.22
CA PHE A 135 -12.92 -17.48 4.10
C PHE A 135 -13.68 -18.35 5.11
N LEU A 136 -14.73 -17.80 5.72
CA LEU A 136 -15.56 -18.55 6.68
C LEU A 136 -16.23 -19.75 6.01
N VAL A 137 -16.80 -19.57 4.82
CA VAL A 137 -17.46 -20.64 4.03
C VAL A 137 -16.47 -21.74 3.63
N ASN A 138 -15.23 -21.39 3.27
CA ASN A 138 -14.22 -22.35 2.83
C ASN A 138 -13.43 -22.98 3.99
N GLY A 139 -13.44 -22.35 5.17
CA GLY A 139 -12.63 -22.75 6.33
C GLY A 139 -13.36 -23.54 7.41
N THR A 140 -14.69 -23.49 7.44
CA THR A 140 -15.54 -24.20 8.40
C THR A 140 -16.44 -25.23 7.70
N GLN A 141 -17.05 -26.13 8.46
CA GLN A 141 -18.21 -26.93 8.05
C GLN A 141 -19.47 -26.28 8.67
N PRO A 142 -19.98 -25.13 8.17
CA PRO A 142 -21.24 -24.60 8.70
C PRO A 142 -22.39 -25.56 8.38
N SER A 143 -23.47 -25.46 9.16
CA SER A 143 -24.72 -26.12 8.79
C SER A 143 -25.14 -25.72 7.37
N SER A 144 -25.76 -26.65 6.64
CA SER A 144 -26.16 -26.47 5.24
C SER A 144 -26.95 -25.18 4.99
N LYS A 145 -27.87 -24.81 5.90
CA LYS A 145 -28.66 -23.58 5.84
C LYS A 145 -27.81 -22.30 5.95
N SER A 146 -26.80 -22.28 6.83
CA SER A 146 -25.89 -21.14 6.99
C SER A 146 -24.97 -20.99 5.78
N LEU A 147 -24.46 -22.09 5.23
CA LEU A 147 -23.66 -22.11 4.00
C LEU A 147 -24.40 -21.48 2.82
N ILE A 148 -25.65 -21.86 2.59
CA ILE A 148 -26.50 -21.33 1.51
C ILE A 148 -26.68 -19.82 1.68
N SER A 149 -26.95 -19.36 2.91
CA SER A 149 -27.12 -17.93 3.19
C SER A 149 -25.85 -17.13 2.94
N TYR A 150 -24.67 -17.65 3.30
CA TYR A 150 -23.40 -16.94 3.09
C TYR A 150 -23.01 -16.90 1.62
N ARG A 151 -23.17 -18.01 0.88
CA ARG A 151 -22.92 -18.05 -0.57
C ARG A 151 -23.79 -17.05 -1.32
N ARG A 152 -25.09 -16.97 -0.97
CA ARG A 152 -25.99 -15.97 -1.55
C ARG A 152 -25.52 -14.53 -1.28
N LEU A 153 -25.01 -14.27 -0.08
CA LEU A 153 -24.57 -12.95 0.32
C LEU A 153 -23.26 -12.54 -0.38
N ILE A 154 -22.32 -13.47 -0.54
CA ILE A 154 -21.11 -13.30 -1.35
C ILE A 154 -21.49 -12.91 -2.79
N GLU A 155 -22.42 -13.65 -3.38
CA GLU A 155 -22.89 -13.39 -4.74
C GLU A 155 -23.54 -12.01 -4.88
N GLN A 156 -24.41 -11.63 -3.93
CA GLN A 156 -25.00 -10.30 -3.88
C GLN A 156 -23.95 -9.18 -3.82
N SER A 157 -22.88 -9.39 -3.06
CA SER A 157 -21.78 -8.43 -2.97
C SER A 157 -20.97 -8.32 -4.25
N ARG A 158 -20.67 -9.43 -4.92
CA ARG A 158 -19.98 -9.42 -6.23
C ARG A 158 -20.81 -8.68 -7.29
N GLN A 159 -22.12 -8.95 -7.33
CA GLN A 159 -23.04 -8.25 -8.21
C GLN A 159 -23.13 -6.75 -7.88
N ALA A 160 -23.13 -6.39 -6.59
CA ALA A 160 -23.13 -4.99 -6.19
C ALA A 160 -21.83 -4.28 -6.63
N LEU A 161 -20.66 -4.88 -6.40
CA LEU A 161 -19.37 -4.33 -6.83
C LEU A 161 -19.30 -4.19 -8.35
N THR A 162 -19.78 -5.18 -9.10
CA THR A 162 -19.86 -5.12 -10.57
C THR A 162 -20.74 -3.97 -11.03
N ARG A 163 -21.93 -3.80 -10.42
CA ARG A 163 -22.81 -2.65 -10.73
C ARG A 163 -22.16 -1.31 -10.38
N VAL A 164 -21.40 -1.22 -9.29
CA VAL A 164 -20.67 -0.01 -8.92
C VAL A 164 -19.61 0.33 -9.97
N LEU A 165 -18.81 -0.65 -10.40
CA LEU A 165 -17.81 -0.48 -11.45
C LEU A 165 -18.45 0.04 -12.75
N GLU A 166 -19.57 -0.56 -13.15
CA GLU A 166 -20.25 -0.24 -14.41
C GLU A 166 -21.03 1.08 -14.37
N LYS A 167 -21.67 1.41 -13.25
CA LYS A 167 -22.73 2.44 -13.21
C LYS A 167 -22.49 3.57 -12.21
N ASP A 168 -21.51 3.48 -11.31
CA ASP A 168 -21.27 4.59 -10.38
C ASP A 168 -20.66 5.78 -11.16
N PRO A 169 -21.25 6.99 -11.04
CA PRO A 169 -20.76 8.17 -11.75
C PRO A 169 -19.39 8.62 -11.24
N SER A 170 -19.00 8.24 -10.02
CA SER A 170 -17.70 8.60 -9.47
C SER A 170 -16.62 7.61 -9.92
N SER A 171 -15.60 8.10 -10.63
CA SER A 171 -14.44 7.30 -11.02
C SER A 171 -13.71 6.72 -9.82
N CYS A 172 -13.72 7.40 -8.67
CA CYS A 172 -13.05 6.94 -7.45
C CYS A 172 -13.78 5.77 -6.76
N VAL A 173 -15.12 5.76 -6.83
CA VAL A 173 -15.95 4.69 -6.28
C VAL A 173 -15.87 3.47 -7.20
N ALA A 174 -15.92 3.68 -8.51
CA ALA A 174 -15.73 2.62 -9.50
C ALA A 174 -14.32 2.02 -9.45
N GLU A 175 -13.27 2.83 -9.25
CA GLU A 175 -11.90 2.35 -9.03
C GLU A 175 -11.83 1.42 -7.81
N GLY A 176 -12.44 1.83 -6.69
CA GLY A 176 -12.53 1.00 -5.49
C GLY A 176 -13.16 -0.37 -5.78
N ALA A 177 -14.20 -0.42 -6.62
CA ALA A 177 -14.83 -1.67 -7.01
C ALA A 177 -13.90 -2.58 -7.84
N VAL A 178 -13.06 -2.02 -8.73
CA VAL A 178 -12.02 -2.80 -9.45
C VAL A 178 -11.07 -3.48 -8.46
N TRP A 179 -10.58 -2.73 -7.48
CA TRP A 179 -9.66 -3.27 -6.47
C TRP A 179 -10.30 -4.35 -5.60
N CYS A 180 -11.59 -4.22 -5.27
CA CYS A 180 -12.34 -5.23 -4.53
C CYS A 180 -12.66 -6.49 -5.37
N LEU A 181 -12.92 -6.33 -6.67
CA LEU A 181 -13.15 -7.45 -7.59
C LEU A 181 -11.85 -8.18 -7.97
N GLY A 182 -10.69 -7.52 -7.90
CA GLY A 182 -9.42 -8.09 -8.33
C GLY A 182 -9.02 -9.41 -7.64
N PRO A 183 -9.10 -9.54 -6.30
CA PRO A 183 -8.89 -10.82 -5.63
C PRO A 183 -9.83 -11.92 -6.11
N VAL A 184 -11.09 -11.58 -6.39
CA VAL A 184 -12.13 -12.52 -6.85
C VAL A 184 -11.83 -12.98 -8.29
N ALA A 185 -11.43 -12.04 -9.15
CA ALA A 185 -10.99 -12.35 -10.52
C ALA A 185 -9.74 -13.24 -10.53
N ARG A 186 -8.75 -12.98 -9.66
CA ARG A 186 -7.56 -13.85 -9.52
C ARG A 186 -7.88 -15.25 -9.03
N ALA A 187 -8.96 -15.42 -8.28
CA ALA A 187 -9.44 -16.74 -7.87
C ALA A 187 -10.19 -17.50 -8.99
N GLY A 188 -10.25 -16.94 -10.21
CA GLY A 188 -10.85 -17.58 -11.38
C GLY A 188 -12.32 -17.28 -11.60
N ASP A 189 -12.89 -16.29 -10.90
CA ASP A 189 -14.29 -15.90 -11.09
C ASP A 189 -14.48 -15.21 -12.45
N SER A 190 -15.18 -15.89 -13.36
CA SER A 190 -15.34 -15.43 -14.74
C SER A 190 -16.12 -14.11 -14.86
N GLN A 191 -17.06 -13.85 -13.96
CA GLN A 191 -17.84 -12.61 -13.97
C GLN A 191 -16.98 -11.43 -13.52
N ALA A 192 -16.19 -11.59 -12.46
CA ALA A 192 -15.24 -10.56 -12.02
C ALA A 192 -14.16 -10.30 -13.08
N ILE A 193 -13.64 -11.36 -13.73
CA ILE A 193 -12.68 -11.23 -14.85
C ILE A 193 -13.33 -10.42 -15.97
N GLN A 194 -14.51 -10.81 -16.44
CA GLN A 194 -15.19 -10.13 -17.54
C GLN A 194 -15.49 -8.66 -17.21
N ALA A 195 -15.96 -8.38 -15.99
CA ALA A 195 -16.24 -7.03 -15.52
C ALA A 195 -14.96 -6.16 -15.55
N ILE A 196 -13.83 -6.66 -15.05
CA ILE A 196 -12.58 -5.90 -15.03
C ILE A 196 -11.99 -5.74 -16.44
N THR A 197 -11.98 -6.80 -17.26
CA THR A 197 -11.42 -6.77 -18.61
C THR A 197 -12.12 -5.73 -19.50
N LYS A 198 -13.44 -5.58 -19.38
CA LYS A 198 -14.21 -4.55 -20.10
C LYS A 198 -13.73 -3.12 -19.79
N HIS A 199 -13.05 -2.90 -18.67
CA HIS A 199 -12.63 -1.60 -18.18
C HIS A 199 -11.12 -1.34 -18.33
N ILE A 200 -10.38 -2.22 -19.02
CA ILE A 200 -8.93 -2.03 -19.31
C ILE A 200 -8.66 -0.78 -20.14
N ASP A 201 -9.63 -0.35 -20.94
CA ASP A 201 -9.60 0.89 -21.74
C ASP A 201 -10.72 1.85 -21.34
N ASP A 202 -11.15 1.82 -20.07
CA ASP A 202 -12.19 2.72 -19.55
C ASP A 202 -11.82 4.19 -19.80
N SER A 203 -12.81 5.02 -20.15
CA SER A 203 -12.64 6.47 -20.33
C SER A 203 -12.13 7.17 -19.06
N ARG A 204 -12.53 6.68 -17.88
CA ARG A 204 -12.14 7.17 -16.56
C ARG A 204 -10.71 6.72 -16.25
N PRO A 205 -9.73 7.64 -16.15
CA PRO A 205 -8.31 7.27 -16.01
C PRO A 205 -8.00 6.40 -14.78
N GLN A 206 -8.65 6.63 -13.65
CA GLN A 206 -8.45 5.86 -12.42
C GLN A 206 -8.91 4.40 -12.59
N VAL A 207 -10.09 4.20 -13.19
CA VAL A 207 -10.66 2.88 -13.44
C VAL A 207 -9.80 2.10 -14.44
N ARG A 208 -9.38 2.77 -15.51
CA ARG A 208 -8.48 2.21 -16.52
C ARG A 208 -7.15 1.75 -15.92
N PHE A 209 -6.55 2.59 -15.08
CA PHE A 209 -5.31 2.26 -14.38
C PHE A 209 -5.50 1.05 -13.47
N ALA A 210 -6.53 1.06 -12.61
CA ALA A 210 -6.80 -0.04 -11.70
C ALA A 210 -7.07 -1.35 -12.46
N ALA A 211 -7.86 -1.31 -13.54
CA ALA A 211 -8.18 -2.48 -14.35
C ALA A 211 -6.93 -3.09 -14.99
N ARG A 212 -6.06 -2.25 -15.58
CA ARG A 212 -4.77 -2.68 -16.14
C ARG A 212 -3.84 -3.25 -15.08
N MET A 213 -3.79 -2.65 -13.90
CA MET A 213 -2.97 -3.16 -12.80
C MET A 213 -3.45 -4.53 -12.35
N VAL A 214 -4.75 -4.68 -12.12
CA VAL A 214 -5.34 -5.94 -11.70
C VAL A 214 -5.21 -7.03 -12.77
N SER A 215 -5.34 -6.68 -14.07
CA SER A 215 -5.20 -7.63 -15.18
C SER A 215 -3.75 -8.05 -15.47
N ARG A 216 -2.76 -7.22 -15.10
CA ARG A 216 -1.32 -7.51 -15.27
C ARG A 216 -0.75 -8.40 -14.17
N ILE A 217 -1.43 -8.52 -13.03
CA ILE A 217 -1.03 -9.43 -11.97
C ILE A 217 -1.38 -10.85 -12.45
N LYS A 218 -0.41 -11.53 -13.08
CA LYS A 218 -0.48 -12.99 -13.27
C LYS A 218 -0.75 -13.63 -11.91
N ASP A 219 -1.61 -14.64 -11.91
CA ASP A 219 -1.89 -15.47 -10.75
C ASP A 219 -0.55 -16.01 -10.18
N PRO A 220 -0.14 -15.64 -8.96
CA PRO A 220 1.05 -16.21 -8.34
C PRO A 220 0.88 -17.71 -7.99
N PHE A 221 -0.27 -18.32 -8.32
CA PHE A 221 -0.56 -19.74 -8.12
C PHE A 221 -0.80 -20.52 -9.42
N SER A 222 -0.58 -19.96 -10.61
CA SER A 222 -0.76 -20.70 -11.87
C SER A 222 0.24 -21.84 -12.11
N ASP A 223 1.25 -22.00 -11.23
CA ASP A 223 2.18 -23.12 -11.26
C ASP A 223 1.80 -24.27 -10.32
N ALA A 224 0.59 -24.27 -9.74
CA ALA A 224 0.08 -25.36 -8.92
C ALA A 224 -1.13 -26.04 -9.57
N THR A 225 -0.83 -26.96 -10.50
CA THR A 225 -1.64 -28.11 -10.99
C THR A 225 -3.13 -27.95 -11.36
N PRO A 226 -3.65 -28.72 -12.34
CA PRO A 226 -4.99 -28.49 -12.89
C PRO A 226 -6.10 -28.89 -11.90
N ASN A 227 -7.11 -28.03 -11.74
CA ASN A 227 -8.37 -28.36 -11.08
C ASN A 227 -9.17 -29.37 -11.95
N PRO A 228 -9.55 -30.57 -11.44
CA PRO A 228 -10.09 -31.68 -12.22
C PRO A 228 -11.58 -31.61 -12.58
N TYR A 229 -12.18 -30.42 -12.69
CA TYR A 229 -13.58 -30.29 -13.11
C TYR A 229 -13.74 -29.34 -14.30
N LYS A 230 -13.55 -29.88 -15.51
CA LYS A 230 -14.23 -29.41 -16.71
C LYS A 230 -14.56 -30.61 -17.62
N PRO A 231 -15.79 -30.75 -18.13
CA PRO A 231 -16.09 -31.79 -19.11
C PRO A 231 -15.38 -31.48 -20.42
N THR A 232 -14.79 -32.54 -20.98
CA THR A 232 -14.07 -32.65 -22.25
C THR A 232 -14.93 -32.25 -23.45
N VAL A 233 -14.28 -31.69 -24.50
CA VAL A 233 -14.24 -32.02 -25.96
C VAL A 233 -13.65 -30.74 -26.62
N ALA A 234 -12.63 -30.66 -27.49
CA ALA A 234 -12.18 -31.49 -28.61
C ALA A 234 -10.64 -31.37 -28.83
N THR A 235 -10.15 -32.22 -29.71
CA THR A 235 -8.76 -32.67 -29.97
C THR A 235 -7.86 -31.69 -30.73
N GLY A 236 -6.64 -31.47 -30.20
CA GLY A 236 -5.47 -30.93 -30.90
C GLY A 236 -4.24 -31.01 -29.99
N SER A 237 -3.17 -31.69 -30.43
CA SER A 237 -1.97 -32.00 -29.62
C SER A 237 -1.25 -30.70 -29.14
N PRO A 238 -1.14 -30.45 -27.82
CA PRO A 238 -0.52 -29.24 -27.25
C PRO A 238 0.99 -29.14 -27.44
N GLU A 239 1.67 -30.27 -27.67
CA GLU A 239 3.13 -30.37 -27.52
C GLU A 239 3.94 -29.57 -28.55
N LYS A 240 3.35 -29.31 -29.74
CA LYS A 240 4.03 -28.53 -30.79
C LYS A 240 3.87 -27.01 -30.66
N LEU A 241 2.86 -26.52 -29.94
CA LEU A 241 2.65 -25.09 -29.72
C LEU A 241 3.45 -24.54 -28.52
N PHE A 242 3.77 -25.38 -27.53
CA PHE A 242 4.58 -24.99 -26.37
C PHE A 242 6.07 -24.81 -26.69
N ALA A 243 6.65 -25.65 -27.56
CA ALA A 243 8.08 -25.58 -27.88
C ALA A 243 8.48 -24.31 -28.67
N GLN A 244 7.55 -23.71 -29.42
CA GLN A 244 7.81 -22.52 -30.24
C GLN A 244 7.57 -21.20 -29.48
N ALA A 245 6.78 -21.25 -28.39
CA ALA A 245 6.56 -20.13 -27.48
C ALA A 245 7.72 -19.93 -26.48
N ASP A 246 8.38 -21.01 -26.05
CA ASP A 246 9.48 -20.95 -25.09
C ASP A 246 10.75 -20.26 -25.64
N SER A 247 11.11 -20.48 -26.92
CA SER A 247 12.35 -19.89 -27.46
C SER A 247 12.28 -18.38 -27.67
N ASN A 248 11.09 -17.86 -27.99
CA ASN A 248 10.84 -16.42 -28.10
C ASN A 248 10.68 -15.76 -26.73
N PHE A 249 10.18 -16.50 -25.73
CA PHE A 249 10.03 -16.05 -24.35
C PHE A 249 11.40 -15.80 -23.67
N PHE A 250 12.39 -16.68 -23.84
CA PHE A 250 13.73 -16.47 -23.28
C PHE A 250 14.52 -15.34 -23.96
N LYS A 251 14.33 -15.11 -25.27
CA LYS A 251 14.92 -13.96 -25.96
C LYS A 251 14.35 -12.63 -25.46
N GLN A 252 13.03 -12.55 -25.22
CA GLN A 252 12.40 -11.35 -24.68
C GLN A 252 12.73 -11.10 -23.20
N LEU A 253 12.95 -12.17 -22.41
CA LEU A 253 13.39 -12.04 -21.01
C LEU A 253 14.82 -11.48 -20.87
N SER A 254 15.71 -11.81 -21.82
CA SER A 254 17.07 -11.25 -21.85
C SER A 254 17.10 -9.76 -22.23
N ALA A 255 16.15 -9.31 -23.06
CA ALA A 255 16.03 -7.92 -23.48
C ALA A 255 15.32 -7.02 -22.44
N ALA A 256 14.52 -7.59 -21.54
CA ALA A 256 13.80 -6.84 -20.49
C ALA A 256 14.60 -6.66 -19.18
N GLN A 257 15.80 -7.23 -19.07
CA GLN A 257 16.64 -7.15 -17.86
C GLN A 257 17.60 -5.95 -17.81
N ASP A 258 17.62 -5.08 -18.81
CA ASP A 258 18.50 -3.90 -18.85
C ASP A 258 17.95 -2.68 -18.08
N THR A 259 16.74 -2.74 -17.53
CA THR A 259 16.27 -1.72 -16.59
C THR A 259 16.55 -2.18 -15.16
N ALA A 260 17.54 -1.54 -14.51
CA ALA A 260 17.87 -1.80 -13.12
C ALA A 260 16.63 -1.69 -12.21
N VAL A 261 16.15 -2.83 -11.70
CA VAL A 261 14.97 -2.90 -10.84
C VAL A 261 15.35 -2.40 -9.44
N ASN A 262 14.59 -1.45 -8.88
CA ASN A 262 14.73 -1.04 -7.49
C ASN A 262 14.25 -2.16 -6.56
N LEU A 263 15.18 -2.91 -5.99
CA LEU A 263 14.97 -4.01 -5.04
C LEU A 263 14.35 -3.56 -3.73
N ALA A 264 14.50 -2.26 -3.38
CA ALA A 264 13.87 -1.68 -2.20
C ALA A 264 12.42 -1.28 -2.45
N GLN A 265 11.96 -1.29 -3.71
CA GLN A 265 10.61 -0.88 -4.05
C GLN A 265 9.57 -1.87 -3.53
N ASN A 266 8.65 -1.38 -2.72
CA ASN A 266 7.47 -2.10 -2.25
C ASN A 266 6.25 -1.22 -2.44
N ILE A 267 5.89 -0.94 -3.70
CA ILE A 267 4.71 -0.14 -4.05
C ILE A 267 3.45 -0.71 -3.38
N ALA A 268 3.38 -2.03 -3.22
CA ALA A 268 2.27 -2.71 -2.56
C ALA A 268 2.20 -2.45 -1.04
N ARG A 269 3.25 -1.87 -0.44
CA ARG A 269 3.47 -1.65 1.00
C ARG A 269 3.12 -2.88 1.84
N ARG A 270 3.51 -4.07 1.37
CA ARG A 270 3.22 -5.36 2.02
C ARG A 270 4.42 -6.28 2.03
N GLY A 271 4.52 -7.06 3.10
CA GLY A 271 5.61 -8.02 3.24
C GLY A 271 6.93 -7.27 3.20
N TYR A 272 7.79 -7.67 2.28
CA TYR A 272 9.11 -7.09 2.10
C TYR A 272 9.26 -6.54 0.66
N PRO A 273 10.21 -5.63 0.42
CA PRO A 273 11.09 -5.02 1.41
C PRO A 273 10.36 -4.13 2.43
N GLN A 274 10.89 -4.07 3.67
CA GLN A 274 10.42 -3.17 4.73
C GLN A 274 11.51 -2.17 5.05
N ILE A 275 11.14 -0.92 5.28
CA ILE A 275 12.08 0.07 5.83
C ILE A 275 11.89 0.16 7.34
N ALA A 276 12.99 0.16 8.07
CA ALA A 276 13.07 0.52 9.47
C ALA A 276 14.14 1.59 9.67
N THR A 277 13.94 2.51 10.60
CA THR A 277 14.93 3.50 11.02
C THR A 277 15.26 3.24 12.49
N ASP A 278 16.44 3.63 12.95
CA ASP A 278 16.94 3.34 14.30
C ASP A 278 16.62 4.43 15.34
N ALA A 279 16.12 5.60 14.93
CA ALA A 279 15.87 6.72 15.83
C ALA A 279 14.38 7.12 15.95
N GLU A 280 14.09 7.83 17.05
CA GLU A 280 12.87 8.64 17.29
C GLU A 280 12.73 9.81 16.30
N SER A 281 13.62 9.87 15.32
CA SER A 281 13.74 10.81 14.22
C SER A 281 12.54 10.76 13.28
N TRP A 282 11.46 11.44 13.66
CA TRP A 282 10.33 11.74 12.78
C TRP A 282 10.24 13.24 12.58
N GLY A 283 10.87 13.72 11.50
CA GLY A 283 10.34 14.87 10.77
C GLY A 283 9.19 14.39 9.89
N PHE A 284 7.96 14.46 10.41
CA PHE A 284 6.66 14.50 9.72
C PHE A 284 6.26 13.47 8.64
N ALA A 285 7.13 12.59 8.13
CA ALA A 285 6.73 11.65 7.09
C ALA A 285 5.94 10.48 7.65
N PRO A 286 4.62 10.37 7.39
CA PRO A 286 3.75 9.40 8.07
C PRO A 286 4.06 7.93 7.72
N ASP A 287 4.90 7.66 6.71
CA ASP A 287 5.26 6.32 6.26
C ASP A 287 6.68 6.25 5.65
N PRO A 288 7.67 5.63 6.33
CA PRO A 288 9.04 5.44 5.83
C PRO A 288 9.09 4.73 4.47
N GLN A 289 8.09 3.91 4.16
CA GLN A 289 8.01 3.18 2.89
C GLN A 289 7.90 4.11 1.67
N GLU A 290 7.54 5.38 1.85
CA GLU A 290 7.49 6.39 0.78
C GLU A 290 8.85 6.63 0.13
N MET A 291 9.94 6.52 0.91
CA MET A 291 11.30 6.77 0.45
C MET A 291 11.78 5.79 -0.63
N VAL A 292 11.36 4.53 -0.59
CA VAL A 292 11.82 3.54 -1.59
C VAL A 292 10.82 3.30 -2.71
N ASN A 293 9.59 3.79 -2.55
CA ASN A 293 8.53 3.57 -3.52
C ASN A 293 8.56 4.59 -4.67
N GLY A 294 9.39 5.64 -4.58
CA GLY A 294 9.43 6.70 -5.57
C GLY A 294 8.14 7.54 -5.61
N MET A 295 7.26 7.38 -4.61
CA MET A 295 6.09 8.24 -4.45
C MET A 295 6.45 9.67 -4.06
N GLY A 296 7.74 9.93 -3.80
CA GLY A 296 8.44 11.22 -3.75
C GLY A 296 8.57 11.99 -5.08
N THR A 297 8.28 11.38 -6.24
CA THR A 297 8.80 11.90 -7.53
C THR A 297 7.79 12.01 -8.67
N GLY A 298 6.49 11.77 -8.45
CA GLY A 298 5.50 11.70 -9.53
C GLY A 298 4.23 12.54 -9.32
N LYS A 299 4.00 13.49 -10.24
CA LYS A 299 2.75 14.22 -10.60
C LYS A 299 1.90 14.91 -9.51
N TYR A 300 2.04 14.55 -8.24
CA TYR A 300 1.56 15.29 -7.07
C TYR A 300 2.61 16.30 -6.57
N TYR A 301 3.81 16.27 -7.19
CA TYR A 301 4.93 17.16 -6.93
C TYR A 301 4.88 18.32 -7.92
N THR A 302 4.17 19.37 -7.55
CA THR A 302 4.50 20.70 -8.06
C THR A 302 5.55 21.28 -7.11
N PRO A 303 6.65 21.88 -7.61
CA PRO A 303 7.60 22.63 -6.78
C PRO A 303 6.93 23.69 -5.88
N GLN A 304 5.68 24.06 -6.18
CA GLN A 304 4.87 25.02 -5.44
C GLN A 304 3.96 24.43 -4.34
N SER A 305 3.97 23.12 -4.08
CA SER A 305 3.16 22.56 -2.98
C SER A 305 3.89 22.76 -1.64
N PRO A 306 3.34 23.56 -0.71
CA PRO A 306 4.00 23.90 0.56
C PRO A 306 4.15 22.71 1.53
N ASP A 307 3.57 21.56 1.23
CA ASP A 307 3.56 20.37 2.11
C ASP A 307 4.55 19.27 1.66
N ASN A 308 5.35 19.52 0.61
CA ASN A 308 6.28 18.51 0.06
C ASN A 308 7.40 18.14 1.03
N TRP A 309 7.74 19.04 1.96
CA TRP A 309 8.67 18.76 3.05
C TRP A 309 8.09 17.77 4.05
N GLN A 310 6.93 17.14 3.87
CA GLN A 310 6.43 16.13 4.81
C GLN A 310 6.66 14.71 4.31
N HIS A 311 7.34 14.48 3.19
CA HIS A 311 7.46 13.16 2.57
C HIS A 311 8.93 12.74 2.37
N GLY A 312 9.50 11.95 3.29
CA GLY A 312 10.91 11.56 3.30
C GLY A 312 11.46 11.24 4.69
N PHE A 313 12.78 11.13 4.85
CA PHE A 313 13.40 10.95 6.16
C PHE A 313 13.95 12.25 6.71
N ALA A 314 13.11 12.88 7.53
CA ALA A 314 13.42 13.83 8.59
C ALA A 314 14.34 13.33 9.70
N PHE A 315 15.63 13.67 9.74
CA PHE A 315 16.42 13.45 10.96
C PHE A 315 16.61 14.73 11.80
N PRO A 316 16.10 14.75 13.05
CA PRO A 316 16.39 15.78 14.02
C PRO A 316 17.80 15.63 14.59
N GLY A 317 18.31 16.69 15.23
CA GLY A 317 19.67 16.72 15.74
C GLY A 317 20.55 17.73 15.03
N GLY A 318 21.71 17.26 14.55
CA GLY A 318 22.80 18.11 14.09
C GLY A 318 23.48 18.92 15.21
N PRO A 319 24.43 19.81 14.87
CA PRO A 319 25.27 20.52 15.84
C PRO A 319 24.52 21.40 16.84
N LYS A 320 23.26 21.76 16.54
CA LYS A 320 22.40 22.62 17.38
C LYS A 320 21.30 21.85 18.13
N GLY A 321 21.21 20.54 17.93
CA GLY A 321 20.20 19.70 18.56
C GLY A 321 18.76 20.05 18.17
N TRP A 322 18.50 20.21 16.87
CA TRP A 322 17.16 20.51 16.34
C TRP A 322 16.14 19.45 16.77
N GLY A 323 14.92 19.86 17.10
CA GLY A 323 13.89 18.98 17.66
C GLY A 323 14.21 18.45 19.07
N GLY A 324 15.22 19.02 19.75
CA GLY A 324 15.66 18.60 21.08
C GLY A 324 16.47 17.31 21.11
N MET A 325 16.84 16.75 19.95
CA MET A 325 17.63 15.52 19.85
C MET A 325 19.11 15.82 19.69
N ALA A 326 19.99 14.96 20.18
CA ALA A 326 21.43 15.09 19.93
C ALA A 326 21.74 14.69 18.48
N GLY A 327 22.65 15.40 17.81
CA GLY A 327 23.24 14.92 16.56
C GLY A 327 24.13 13.69 16.79
N GLY A 328 24.34 12.90 15.75
CA GLY A 328 25.20 11.74 15.72
C GLY A 328 24.91 10.81 14.54
N TRP A 329 25.10 9.52 14.80
CA TRP A 329 24.83 8.47 13.82
C TRP A 329 23.37 8.08 13.79
N HIS A 330 22.84 7.98 12.58
CA HIS A 330 21.49 7.52 12.27
C HIS A 330 21.53 6.41 11.23
N ALA A 331 20.49 5.60 11.14
CA ALA A 331 20.41 4.50 10.20
C ALA A 331 19.03 4.30 9.56
N ILE A 332 19.06 3.94 8.28
CA ILE A 332 17.92 3.49 7.51
C ILE A 332 18.20 2.06 7.04
N THR A 333 17.37 1.11 7.45
CA THR A 333 17.51 -0.32 7.13
C THR A 333 16.40 -0.78 6.22
N VAL A 334 16.75 -1.29 5.04
CA VAL A 334 15.87 -2.02 4.13
C VAL A 334 16.00 -3.52 4.41
N ARG A 335 14.92 -4.17 4.83
CA ARG A 335 14.85 -5.61 5.10
C ARG A 335 14.18 -6.32 3.94
N PHE A 336 14.63 -7.50 3.56
CA PHE A 336 14.04 -8.32 2.49
C PHE A 336 13.32 -9.58 3.02
N ASP A 337 12.48 -10.20 2.20
CA ASP A 337 11.82 -11.48 2.51
C ASP A 337 12.78 -12.66 2.44
N SER A 338 13.80 -12.50 1.62
CA SER A 338 14.81 -13.45 1.23
C SER A 338 16.03 -12.68 0.80
N ALA A 339 17.20 -13.27 0.97
CA ALA A 339 18.45 -12.62 0.61
C ALA A 339 18.45 -12.21 -0.88
N LYS A 340 18.75 -10.95 -1.16
CA LYS A 340 18.87 -10.40 -2.53
C LYS A 340 20.34 -10.15 -2.86
N LEU A 341 20.67 -10.19 -4.15
CA LEU A 341 21.93 -9.64 -4.64
C LEU A 341 21.78 -8.13 -4.76
N VAL A 342 22.72 -7.36 -4.22
CA VAL A 342 22.72 -5.90 -4.25
C VAL A 342 24.13 -5.42 -4.56
N SER A 343 24.27 -4.44 -5.44
CA SER A 343 25.58 -3.89 -5.84
C SER A 343 25.60 -2.36 -5.84
N THR A 344 24.43 -1.73 -5.74
CA THR A 344 24.32 -0.29 -5.85
C THR A 344 23.21 0.21 -4.93
N MET A 345 23.48 1.33 -4.26
CA MET A 345 22.48 2.12 -3.56
C MET A 345 22.44 3.52 -4.18
N LYS A 346 21.25 4.05 -4.42
CA LYS A 346 21.05 5.46 -4.78
C LYS A 346 20.29 6.17 -3.68
N ILE A 347 20.68 7.39 -3.37
CA ILE A 347 20.03 8.22 -2.37
C ILE A 347 19.76 9.58 -2.99
N VAL A 348 18.55 10.09 -2.80
CA VAL A 348 18.13 11.41 -3.25
C VAL A 348 17.92 12.27 -2.01
N PRO A 349 18.89 13.11 -1.63
CA PRO A 349 18.69 14.09 -0.57
C PRO A 349 17.84 15.26 -1.08
N HIS A 350 17.11 15.90 -0.17
CA HIS A 350 16.22 17.04 -0.47
C HIS A 350 16.95 18.27 -1.04
N GLY A 351 18.27 18.32 -0.84
CA GLY A 351 19.12 19.37 -1.34
C GLY A 351 20.58 19.03 -1.10
N LYS A 352 21.47 19.74 -1.81
CA LYS A 352 22.92 19.52 -1.71
C LYS A 352 23.45 19.68 -0.29
N ILE A 353 22.90 20.64 0.46
CA ILE A 353 23.30 20.94 1.83
C ILE A 353 22.85 19.87 2.83
N ASN A 354 21.89 19.02 2.46
CA ASN A 354 21.31 17.98 3.31
C ASN A 354 22.00 16.62 3.13
N THR A 355 23.11 16.59 2.38
CA THR A 355 23.83 15.35 2.10
C THR A 355 24.94 15.16 3.13
N PRO A 356 24.95 14.05 3.90
CA PRO A 356 26.00 13.80 4.87
C PRO A 356 27.35 13.62 4.16
N ALA A 357 28.41 14.14 4.78
CA ALA A 357 29.79 13.93 4.32
C ALA A 357 30.29 12.54 4.72
N GLU A 358 29.90 12.06 5.91
CA GLU A 358 30.27 10.76 6.45
C GLU A 358 29.06 9.82 6.47
N PHE A 359 29.21 8.67 5.80
CA PHE A 359 28.23 7.59 5.84
C PHE A 359 28.86 6.23 5.48
N ARG A 360 28.14 5.16 5.79
CA ARG A 360 28.49 3.79 5.41
C ARG A 360 27.28 2.97 5.03
N VAL A 361 27.51 1.94 4.23
CA VAL A 361 26.52 0.93 3.87
C VAL A 361 26.94 -0.40 4.46
N LEU A 362 26.03 -1.01 5.22
CA LEU A 362 26.19 -2.32 5.82
C LEU A 362 25.23 -3.31 5.17
N ALA A 363 25.69 -4.54 4.94
CA ALA A 363 24.88 -5.65 4.48
C ALA A 363 24.77 -6.70 5.58
N PHE A 364 23.54 -7.14 5.89
CA PHE A 364 23.28 -8.22 6.82
C PHE A 364 23.01 -9.52 6.07
N PHE A 365 23.72 -10.59 6.41
CA PHE A 365 23.47 -11.92 5.88
C PHE A 365 23.84 -12.98 6.92
N ARG A 366 22.94 -13.94 7.17
CA ARG A 366 23.18 -15.07 8.10
C ARG A 366 23.63 -14.64 9.50
N GLY A 367 23.03 -13.59 10.06
CA GLY A 367 23.32 -13.16 11.42
C GLY A 367 24.47 -12.17 11.56
N GLN A 368 25.15 -11.80 10.47
CA GLN A 368 26.32 -10.92 10.52
C GLN A 368 26.12 -9.67 9.66
N TRP A 369 26.50 -8.51 10.21
CA TRP A 369 26.65 -7.26 9.46
C TRP A 369 28.06 -7.18 8.87
N THR A 370 28.16 -6.75 7.62
CA THR A 370 29.42 -6.50 6.92
C THR A 370 29.37 -5.12 6.29
N GLU A 371 30.39 -4.30 6.53
CA GLU A 371 30.55 -3.03 5.82
C GLU A 371 30.89 -3.30 4.34
N VAL A 372 30.09 -2.74 3.43
CA VAL A 372 30.27 -2.89 1.98
C VAL A 372 30.69 -1.60 1.31
N PHE A 373 30.51 -0.47 2.01
CA PHE A 373 30.95 0.85 1.58
C PHE A 373 31.09 1.78 2.79
N LYS A 374 32.07 2.69 2.77
CA LYS A 374 32.21 3.80 3.72
C LYS A 374 32.84 5.01 3.04
N THR A 375 32.44 6.20 3.46
CA THR A 375 33.10 7.46 3.13
C THR A 375 33.02 8.40 4.33
N ASP A 376 34.02 9.26 4.47
CA ASP A 376 34.12 10.37 5.42
C ASP A 376 34.09 11.74 4.73
N ASN A 377 34.02 11.76 3.40
CA ASN A 377 34.13 12.97 2.59
C ASN A 377 33.30 12.90 1.30
N ASN A 378 32.01 12.61 1.42
CA ASN A 378 31.11 12.61 0.28
C ASN A 378 30.92 14.02 -0.29
N GLN A 379 31.32 14.19 -1.55
CA GLN A 379 31.18 15.43 -2.31
C GLN A 379 30.23 15.30 -3.52
N GLN A 380 29.61 14.12 -3.74
CA GLN A 380 28.85 13.82 -4.96
C GLN A 380 27.77 14.86 -5.26
N CYS A 381 27.02 15.29 -4.25
CA CYS A 381 25.98 16.32 -4.42
C CYS A 381 26.51 17.74 -4.59
N ARG A 382 27.62 18.05 -3.92
CA ARG A 382 28.18 19.41 -3.91
C ARG A 382 28.74 19.81 -5.27
N GLN A 383 29.11 18.82 -6.08
CA GLN A 383 29.67 19.00 -7.42
C GLN A 383 28.63 18.93 -8.54
N GLN A 384 27.38 18.52 -8.25
CA GLN A 384 26.30 18.44 -9.25
C GLN A 384 25.68 19.83 -9.51
N ASN A 385 25.11 20.07 -10.68
CA ASN A 385 24.37 21.31 -10.97
C ASN A 385 22.95 21.25 -10.35
N ASP A 386 22.43 22.38 -9.84
CA ASP A 386 21.16 22.40 -9.07
C ASP A 386 19.91 22.00 -9.86
N LYS A 387 19.98 21.96 -11.19
CA LYS A 387 18.79 21.74 -12.05
C LYS A 387 18.28 20.31 -12.05
N ASP A 388 19.12 19.32 -11.72
CA ASP A 388 18.81 17.91 -11.93
C ASP A 388 18.36 17.17 -10.65
N GLY A 389 18.37 17.86 -9.50
CA GLY A 389 18.22 17.22 -8.18
C GLY A 389 19.47 16.40 -7.83
N CYS A 390 19.91 16.45 -6.57
CA CYS A 390 21.07 15.62 -6.23
C CYS A 390 20.71 14.14 -6.18
N ILE A 391 21.52 13.29 -6.82
CA ILE A 391 21.52 11.84 -6.60
C ILE A 391 22.91 11.38 -6.16
N VAL A 392 23.02 10.82 -4.96
CA VAL A 392 24.22 10.11 -4.49
C VAL A 392 24.14 8.67 -4.97
N THR A 393 25.08 8.24 -5.81
CA THR A 393 25.18 6.85 -6.25
C THR A 393 26.35 6.17 -5.56
N ILE A 394 26.05 5.10 -4.84
CA ILE A 394 27.00 4.33 -4.05
C ILE A 394 27.12 2.95 -4.71
N SER A 395 28.26 2.68 -5.34
CA SER A 395 28.55 1.38 -5.92
C SER A 395 29.48 0.59 -4.99
N PHE A 396 29.17 -0.68 -4.78
CA PHE A 396 29.96 -1.60 -3.97
C PHE A 396 29.97 -2.99 -4.62
N ARG A 397 30.86 -3.87 -4.14
CA ARG A 397 30.90 -5.26 -4.62
C ARG A 397 29.52 -5.91 -4.49
N THR A 398 29.12 -6.74 -5.46
CA THR A 398 27.84 -7.46 -5.35
C THR A 398 27.84 -8.30 -4.07
N VAL A 399 26.88 -8.05 -3.19
CA VAL A 399 26.69 -8.80 -1.95
C VAL A 399 25.33 -9.47 -1.92
N ARG A 400 25.27 -10.62 -1.27
CA ARG A 400 24.02 -11.28 -0.91
C ARG A 400 23.60 -10.76 0.48
N ALA A 401 22.41 -10.17 0.58
CA ALA A 401 21.97 -9.49 1.79
C ALA A 401 20.49 -9.76 2.08
N GLU A 402 20.17 -10.09 3.34
CA GLU A 402 18.80 -10.12 3.89
C GLU A 402 18.36 -8.73 4.38
N GLN A 403 19.31 -7.87 4.73
CA GLN A 403 19.07 -6.46 5.03
C GLN A 403 20.20 -5.61 4.47
N ILE A 404 19.90 -4.40 4.02
CA ILE A 404 20.88 -3.36 3.70
C ILE A 404 20.61 -2.18 4.61
N ARG A 405 21.63 -1.66 5.27
CA ARG A 405 21.54 -0.49 6.13
C ARG A 405 22.43 0.62 5.61
N PHE A 406 21.85 1.81 5.50
CA PHE A 406 22.56 3.07 5.28
C PHE A 406 22.71 3.74 6.64
N GLU A 407 23.94 3.89 7.14
CA GLU A 407 24.23 4.65 8.35
C GLU A 407 24.94 5.93 7.98
N PHE A 408 24.59 7.05 8.60
CA PHE A 408 25.18 8.35 8.29
C PHE A 408 25.30 9.20 9.55
N ASN A 409 26.30 10.08 9.55
CA ASN A 409 26.58 10.98 10.66
C ASN A 409 26.04 12.37 10.33
N ASP A 410 24.98 12.82 11.00
CA ASP A 410 24.38 14.13 10.71
C ASP A 410 25.29 15.31 11.12
N LEU A 411 26.21 15.10 12.06
CA LEU A 411 27.23 16.08 12.47
C LEU A 411 28.30 16.30 11.40
N SER A 412 28.43 15.37 10.45
CA SER A 412 29.35 15.50 9.30
C SER A 412 28.80 16.43 8.22
N THR A 413 27.53 16.80 8.31
CA THR A 413 26.88 17.68 7.34
C THR A 413 27.37 19.10 7.55
N LEU A 414 28.38 19.50 6.78
CA LEU A 414 28.82 20.89 6.70
C LEU A 414 27.72 21.69 5.98
N VAL A 415 26.70 22.13 6.70
CA VAL A 415 25.77 23.16 6.21
C VAL A 415 26.52 24.49 6.31
N PRO A 416 26.97 25.10 5.20
CA PRO A 416 27.64 26.39 5.27
C PRO A 416 26.64 27.38 5.86
N TRP A 417 27.00 27.95 7.01
CA TRP A 417 26.17 28.87 7.77
C TRP A 417 25.91 30.13 6.92
N GLN A 418 24.73 30.22 6.31
CA GLN A 418 24.37 31.41 5.53
C GLN A 418 23.02 32.03 5.85
N ASP A 419 22.22 31.48 6.78
CA ASP A 419 21.03 32.20 7.23
C ASP A 419 20.55 31.74 8.63
N PRO A 420 20.66 32.61 9.66
CA PRO A 420 20.10 32.35 10.98
C PRO A 420 18.56 32.25 11.02
N GLN A 421 17.84 32.66 9.97
CA GLN A 421 16.38 32.52 9.90
C GLN A 421 15.93 31.27 9.13
N LYS A 422 16.84 30.57 8.44
CA LYS A 422 16.59 29.26 7.80
C LYS A 422 17.16 28.10 8.61
N GLN A 423 17.15 28.25 9.94
CA GLN A 423 17.81 27.37 10.92
C GLN A 423 17.21 25.96 11.05
N ASP A 424 16.19 25.62 10.28
CA ASP A 424 15.67 24.26 10.17
C ASP A 424 16.47 23.40 9.18
N ALA A 425 17.80 23.54 9.15
CA ALA A 425 18.64 22.65 8.36
C ALA A 425 18.76 21.28 9.06
N HIS A 426 17.65 20.55 9.10
CA HIS A 426 17.63 19.12 9.30
C HIS A 426 18.01 18.46 7.97
N GLY A 427 18.82 17.42 8.00
CA GLY A 427 19.05 16.69 6.77
C GLY A 427 17.83 15.83 6.42
N TRP A 428 17.64 15.62 5.12
CA TRP A 428 16.42 15.08 4.56
C TRP A 428 16.73 14.18 3.38
N PHE A 429 16.22 12.95 3.38
CA PHE A 429 16.27 12.06 2.22
C PHE A 429 14.88 11.85 1.64
N ASP A 430 14.70 12.19 0.37
CA ASP A 430 13.46 11.98 -0.36
C ASP A 430 13.32 10.53 -0.82
N LYS A 431 14.44 9.91 -1.24
CA LYS A 431 14.40 8.61 -1.89
C LYS A 431 15.62 7.75 -1.62
N ILE A 432 15.40 6.44 -1.51
CA ILE A 432 16.45 5.41 -1.51
C ILE A 432 16.10 4.34 -2.55
N GLU A 433 17.09 3.93 -3.35
CA GLU A 433 16.98 2.80 -4.27
C GLU A 433 18.09 1.79 -4.01
N LEU A 434 17.76 0.51 -4.10
CA LEU A 434 18.74 -0.58 -4.08
C LEU A 434 18.68 -1.30 -5.40
N LEU A 435 19.80 -1.46 -6.08
CA LEU A 435 19.86 -2.04 -7.42
C LEU A 435 20.83 -3.22 -7.43
N TYR A 436 20.54 -4.16 -8.31
CA TYR A 436 21.49 -5.18 -8.73
C TYR A 436 21.92 -4.89 -10.16
N ASN A 437 23.23 -4.69 -10.34
CA ASN A 437 23.82 -4.55 -11.65
C ASN A 437 24.60 -5.82 -12.01
N LYS A 438 24.07 -6.58 -12.97
CA LYS A 438 24.66 -7.83 -13.44
C LYS A 438 26.04 -7.64 -14.09
N SER A 439 26.30 -6.48 -14.69
CA SER A 439 27.59 -6.20 -15.34
C SER A 439 28.73 -5.87 -14.36
N GLY A 440 28.40 -5.64 -13.08
CA GLY A 440 29.38 -5.40 -12.01
C GLY A 440 29.74 -6.64 -11.19
N SER A 441 29.25 -7.83 -11.56
CA SER A 441 29.76 -9.07 -10.97
C SER A 441 31.20 -9.26 -11.44
N PRO A 442 32.20 -9.34 -10.55
CA PRO A 442 33.53 -9.75 -10.95
C PRO A 442 33.38 -11.07 -11.69
N GLY A 443 33.92 -11.16 -12.91
CA GLY A 443 34.01 -12.42 -13.62
C GLY A 443 34.58 -13.46 -12.65
N SER A 444 33.86 -14.56 -12.51
CA SER A 444 34.27 -15.74 -11.74
C SER A 444 35.70 -16.14 -12.03
#